data_AF-A0A817TUR8-F1
#
_entry.id   AF-A0A817TUR8-F1
#
_cell.length_a   1.000
_cell.length_b   1.000
_cell.length_c   1.000
_cell.angle_alpha   90.00
_cell.angle_beta   90.00
_cell.angle_gamma   90.00
#
_symmetry.space_group_name_H-M   'P 1'
#
loop_
_entity.id
_entity.type
_entity.pdbx_description
1 polymer ?
#
loop_
_entity_poly.entity_id
_entity_poly.type
_entity_poly.pdbx_seq_one_letter_code
_entity_poly.pdbx_strand_id
1 'polypeptide(L)'
;LAYPQCLRGNLPLSDATFGAVVKFYCEDDISRVSSNVKGTILISKQPLPVRFMEMTVFDVYRIFNERESDAVARSTFNSLRPREVKIALPHEACMCTTHENMDLLLKAWNKYYQKYIKNTSTGNDGKFNLKDLISRMICTTETEDGFNGTCENCQEEGIIDILIGNSIIDIDDECSWTMWKKMKNKFDLQHIIGSVDSLLTTIEESWPAFLIHTYYNRQQRDYIKELRTQSTNKTFIVAHIDFSMNYTLIRQREVQQGFFSHHQVTLFTIHLTIGQEHRNIAIISDHLEHTTAFVFCAQKILVQFIKTNYPLVKKVNYISDGAAAHFKNNASILNLVHHRRDFDLDACWTFIVTGHGKAAGDGIGAVLKSTARRATLSKNILLSTAKDFYEFSLKHQLETANNSNKQNPGIHVFFLDSTEVEEVKERVIKVRSEQIRSSGESNYFLINIYTLHLGMINGTRNKHEFQPINNNTVQCRLTSRST
;
A
#
# COMPACT_ATOMS: atom_id res chain seq x y z
N LEU A 1 6.27 -9.62 -28.95
CA LEU A 1 5.74 -11.01 -28.96
C LEU A 1 4.23 -10.90 -28.70
N ALA A 2 3.41 -11.30 -29.67
CA ALA A 2 1.96 -11.16 -29.62
C ALA A 2 1.32 -12.08 -28.56
N TYR A 3 0.17 -11.68 -28.02
CA TYR A 3 -0.70 -12.56 -27.23
C TYR A 3 -1.25 -13.69 -28.12
N PRO A 4 -1.53 -14.88 -27.56
CA PRO A 4 -2.16 -15.94 -28.34
C PRO A 4 -3.51 -15.47 -28.90
N GLN A 5 -3.77 -15.74 -30.19
CA GLN A 5 -5.09 -15.50 -30.78
C GLN A 5 -6.11 -16.38 -30.06
N CYS A 6 -7.03 -15.75 -29.33
CA CYS A 6 -8.07 -16.43 -28.60
C CYS A 6 -9.38 -16.37 -29.39
N LEU A 7 -10.07 -17.50 -29.50
CA LEU A 7 -11.32 -17.62 -30.25
C LEU A 7 -12.51 -17.79 -29.29
N ARG A 8 -13.68 -17.29 -29.71
CA ARG A 8 -15.00 -17.58 -29.14
C ARG A 8 -15.77 -18.39 -30.21
N GLY A 9 -15.75 -19.71 -30.10
CA GLY A 9 -16.16 -20.60 -31.20
C GLY A 9 -15.17 -20.48 -32.37
N ASN A 10 -15.66 -20.14 -33.57
CA ASN A 10 -14.85 -19.94 -34.78
C ASN A 10 -14.45 -18.47 -35.03
N LEU A 11 -14.81 -17.55 -34.14
CA LEU A 11 -14.56 -16.11 -34.32
C LEU A 11 -13.48 -15.62 -33.35
N PRO A 12 -12.61 -14.68 -33.76
CA PRO A 12 -11.67 -14.03 -32.85
C PRO A 12 -12.39 -13.33 -31.71
N LEU A 13 -11.80 -13.36 -30.51
CA LEU A 13 -12.27 -12.54 -29.40
C LEU A 13 -12.20 -11.06 -29.80
N SER A 14 -13.19 -10.26 -29.41
CA SER A 14 -13.17 -8.83 -29.72
C SER A 14 -12.03 -8.13 -28.97
N ASP A 15 -11.44 -7.09 -29.59
CA ASP A 15 -10.41 -6.26 -28.95
C ASP A 15 -10.91 -5.60 -27.65
N ALA A 16 -12.21 -5.29 -27.59
CA ALA A 16 -12.85 -4.74 -26.39
C ALA A 16 -12.86 -5.76 -25.24
N THR A 17 -13.28 -6.99 -25.50
CA THR A 17 -13.26 -8.07 -24.49
C THR A 17 -11.84 -8.42 -24.08
N PHE A 18 -10.89 -8.44 -25.02
CA PHE A 18 -9.47 -8.62 -24.72
C PHE A 18 -8.94 -7.52 -23.77
N GLY A 19 -9.22 -6.26 -24.11
CA GLY A 19 -8.82 -5.11 -23.31
C GLY A 19 -9.43 -5.14 -21.90
N ALA A 20 -10.70 -5.54 -21.78
CA ALA A 20 -11.39 -5.69 -20.50
C ALA A 20 -10.71 -6.76 -19.61
N VAL A 21 -10.43 -7.95 -20.15
CA VAL A 21 -9.76 -9.02 -19.39
C VAL A 21 -8.35 -8.60 -18.93
N VAL A 22 -7.57 -7.97 -19.81
CA VAL A 22 -6.22 -7.49 -19.48
C VAL A 22 -6.26 -6.39 -18.43
N LYS A 23 -7.19 -5.42 -18.56
CA LYS A 23 -7.41 -4.36 -17.57
C LYS A 23 -7.79 -4.96 -16.22
N PHE A 24 -8.70 -5.94 -16.22
CA PHE A 24 -9.18 -6.62 -15.02
C PHE A 24 -8.06 -7.34 -14.25
N TYR A 25 -7.19 -8.07 -14.96
CA TYR A 25 -6.02 -8.69 -14.33
C TYR A 25 -5.07 -7.68 -13.67
N CYS A 26 -5.04 -6.44 -14.16
CA CYS A 26 -4.18 -5.37 -13.67
C CYS A 26 -4.88 -4.48 -12.63
N GLU A 27 -6.11 -4.78 -12.22
CA GLU A 27 -6.75 -4.12 -11.09
C GLU A 27 -6.01 -4.45 -9.78
N ASP A 28 -5.90 -3.47 -8.87
CA ASP A 28 -5.13 -3.62 -7.63
C ASP A 28 -5.75 -4.65 -6.66
N ASP A 29 -7.05 -4.98 -6.78
CA ASP A 29 -7.71 -6.06 -6.02
C ASP A 29 -7.45 -7.45 -6.63
N ILE A 30 -7.02 -7.51 -7.90
CA ILE A 30 -6.76 -8.75 -8.62
C ILE A 30 -5.27 -9.10 -8.61
N SER A 31 -4.40 -8.11 -8.80
CA SER A 31 -2.95 -8.28 -8.71
C SER A 31 -2.27 -7.03 -8.18
N ARG A 32 -1.18 -7.19 -7.43
CA ARG A 32 -0.38 -6.08 -6.88
C ARG A 32 0.94 -5.89 -7.61
N VAL A 33 1.49 -4.68 -7.60
CA VAL A 33 2.80 -4.40 -8.21
C VAL A 33 3.95 -4.83 -7.27
N SER A 34 5.02 -5.40 -7.84
CA SER A 34 6.25 -5.70 -7.11
C SER A 34 7.01 -4.43 -6.72
N SER A 35 7.42 -4.33 -5.45
CA SER A 35 8.22 -3.20 -4.94
C SER A 35 9.72 -3.26 -5.29
N ASN A 36 10.19 -4.37 -5.87
CA ASN A 36 11.61 -4.58 -6.15
C ASN A 36 12.02 -4.04 -7.53
N VAL A 37 13.15 -3.33 -7.62
CA VAL A 37 13.71 -2.81 -8.89
C VAL A 37 14.03 -3.95 -9.89
N LYS A 38 14.34 -5.14 -9.38
CA LYS A 38 14.51 -6.38 -10.19
C LYS A 38 13.18 -6.99 -10.65
N GLY A 39 12.05 -6.52 -10.12
CA GLY A 39 10.69 -6.93 -10.48
C GLY A 39 10.11 -6.16 -11.67
N THR A 40 10.91 -5.84 -12.70
CA THR A 40 10.42 -5.27 -13.96
C THR A 40 10.73 -6.22 -15.11
N ILE A 41 9.77 -6.40 -16.04
CA ILE A 41 9.96 -7.21 -17.24
C ILE A 41 9.87 -6.33 -18.50
N LEU A 42 10.63 -6.70 -19.52
CA LEU A 42 10.59 -6.03 -20.82
C LEU A 42 9.55 -6.71 -21.72
N ILE A 43 8.49 -5.98 -22.06
CA ILE A 43 7.50 -6.39 -23.07
C ILE A 43 7.54 -5.36 -24.19
N SER A 44 7.83 -5.80 -25.42
CA SER A 44 7.91 -4.91 -26.59
C SER A 44 8.84 -3.71 -26.40
N LYS A 45 10.00 -3.93 -25.75
CA LYS A 45 11.00 -2.90 -25.38
C LYS A 45 10.54 -1.88 -24.33
N GLN A 46 9.34 -2.04 -23.77
CA GLN A 46 8.85 -1.23 -22.66
C GLN A 46 9.03 -1.96 -21.33
N PRO A 47 9.62 -1.34 -20.31
CA PRO A 47 9.69 -1.91 -18.98
C PRO A 47 8.33 -1.80 -18.27
N LEU A 48 7.72 -2.94 -17.97
CA LEU A 48 6.51 -3.03 -17.17
C LEU A 48 6.84 -3.61 -15.80
N PRO A 49 6.26 -3.07 -14.72
CA PRO A 49 6.45 -3.64 -13.40
C PRO A 49 5.72 -4.99 -13.32
N VAL A 50 6.38 -5.97 -12.71
CA VAL A 50 5.79 -7.29 -12.44
C VAL A 50 4.65 -7.09 -11.45
N ARG A 51 3.51 -7.71 -11.75
CA ARG A 51 2.37 -7.81 -10.84
C ARG A 51 2.24 -9.25 -10.34
N PHE A 52 1.74 -9.42 -9.13
CA PHE A 52 1.46 -10.72 -8.54
C PHE A 52 -0.02 -10.83 -8.24
N MET A 53 -0.66 -11.90 -8.71
CA MET A 53 -2.07 -12.19 -8.43
C MET A 53 -2.32 -12.27 -6.91
N GLU A 54 -3.36 -11.61 -6.42
CA GLU A 54 -3.78 -11.63 -5.00
C GLU A 54 -4.75 -12.77 -4.69
N MET A 55 -5.31 -13.40 -5.73
CA MET A 55 -6.21 -14.55 -5.60
C MET A 55 -6.00 -15.55 -6.73
N THR A 56 -6.63 -16.72 -6.64
CA THR A 56 -6.47 -17.73 -7.68
C THR A 56 -7.04 -17.23 -9.01
N VAL A 57 -6.48 -17.69 -10.12
CA VAL A 57 -7.00 -17.33 -11.45
C VAL A 57 -8.47 -17.73 -11.61
N PHE A 58 -8.91 -18.77 -10.88
CA PHE A 58 -10.31 -19.19 -10.86
C PHE A 58 -11.23 -18.21 -10.12
N ASP A 59 -10.80 -17.68 -8.97
CA ASP A 59 -11.57 -16.67 -8.24
C ASP A 59 -11.68 -15.38 -9.06
N VAL A 60 -10.57 -14.93 -9.66
CA VAL A 60 -10.57 -13.78 -10.58
C VAL A 60 -11.55 -14.00 -11.73
N TYR A 61 -11.53 -15.19 -12.34
CA TYR A 61 -12.44 -15.54 -13.42
C TYR A 61 -13.92 -15.45 -13.02
N ARG A 62 -14.27 -15.94 -11.82
CA ARG A 62 -15.64 -15.87 -11.30
C ARG A 62 -16.07 -14.41 -11.16
N ILE A 63 -15.23 -13.58 -10.52
CA ILE A 63 -15.53 -12.16 -10.32
C ILE A 63 -15.64 -11.43 -11.66
N PHE A 64 -14.78 -11.73 -12.63
CA PHE A 64 -14.84 -11.14 -13.96
C PHE A 64 -16.19 -11.42 -14.63
N ASN A 65 -16.64 -12.68 -14.65
CA ASN A 65 -17.91 -13.06 -15.26
C ASN A 65 -19.15 -12.57 -14.47
N GLU A 66 -19.00 -12.24 -13.19
CA GLU A 66 -20.05 -11.58 -12.41
C GLU A 66 -20.15 -10.08 -12.73
N ARG A 67 -19.03 -9.42 -13.02
CA ARG A 67 -18.97 -7.97 -13.31
C ARG A 67 -19.21 -7.62 -14.76
N GLU A 68 -18.79 -8.47 -15.69
CA GLU A 68 -18.84 -8.23 -17.13
C GLU A 68 -19.95 -9.04 -17.79
N SER A 69 -20.73 -8.40 -18.66
CA SER A 69 -21.83 -9.02 -19.40
C SER A 69 -21.35 -10.01 -20.46
N ASP A 70 -20.11 -9.87 -20.93
CA ASP A 70 -19.50 -10.75 -21.92
C ASP A 70 -18.71 -11.89 -21.26
N ALA A 71 -19.40 -13.00 -20.99
CA ALA A 71 -18.78 -14.19 -20.40
C ALA A 71 -17.67 -14.76 -21.30
N VAL A 72 -16.44 -14.78 -20.80
CA VAL A 72 -15.29 -15.41 -21.48
C VAL A 72 -15.17 -16.86 -20.98
N ALA A 73 -14.73 -17.79 -21.83
CA ALA A 73 -14.45 -19.15 -21.36
C ALA A 73 -13.21 -19.16 -20.45
N ARG A 74 -13.21 -19.99 -19.40
CA ARG A 74 -12.10 -20.07 -18.42
C ARG A 74 -10.72 -20.29 -19.04
N SER A 75 -10.61 -21.18 -20.03
CA SER A 75 -9.35 -21.45 -20.74
C SER A 75 -8.84 -20.22 -21.48
N THR A 76 -9.76 -19.50 -22.14
CA THR A 76 -9.47 -18.24 -22.82
C THR A 76 -9.05 -17.16 -21.83
N PHE A 77 -9.80 -16.97 -20.74
CA PHE A 77 -9.47 -16.03 -19.67
C PHE A 77 -8.06 -16.25 -19.11
N ASN A 78 -7.72 -17.50 -18.77
CA ASN A 78 -6.40 -17.86 -18.28
C ASN A 78 -5.28 -17.55 -19.27
N SER A 79 -5.53 -17.73 -20.57
CA SER A 79 -4.56 -17.52 -21.65
C SER A 79 -4.31 -16.04 -21.94
N LEU A 80 -5.29 -15.19 -21.61
CA LEU A 80 -5.24 -13.74 -21.76
C LEU A 80 -4.55 -13.03 -20.59
N ARG A 81 -4.14 -13.76 -19.55
CA ARG A 81 -3.42 -13.17 -18.43
C ARG A 81 -2.16 -12.45 -18.92
N PRO A 82 -1.97 -11.16 -18.57
CA PRO A 82 -0.78 -10.43 -18.94
C PRO A 82 0.49 -11.10 -18.43
N ARG A 83 1.57 -11.04 -19.21
CA ARG A 83 2.83 -11.74 -18.87
C ARG A 83 3.51 -11.15 -17.63
N GLU A 84 3.28 -9.87 -17.39
CA GLU A 84 3.67 -9.11 -16.22
C GLU A 84 2.92 -9.56 -14.97
N VAL A 85 1.71 -10.13 -15.11
CA VAL A 85 0.92 -10.67 -14.02
C VAL A 85 1.30 -12.14 -13.78
N LYS A 86 2.10 -12.36 -12.74
CA LYS A 86 2.54 -13.69 -12.32
C LYS A 86 1.51 -14.34 -11.41
N ILE A 87 1.27 -15.62 -11.62
CA ILE A 87 0.61 -16.47 -10.62
C ILE A 87 1.63 -16.62 -9.50
N ALA A 88 1.43 -15.91 -8.40
CA ALA A 88 2.16 -16.22 -7.19
C ALA A 88 1.61 -17.53 -6.62
N LEU A 89 2.48 -18.45 -6.19
CA LEU A 89 2.12 -19.35 -5.10
C LEU A 89 1.90 -18.45 -3.87
N PRO A 90 0.89 -18.69 -3.03
CA PRO A 90 0.46 -17.79 -1.96
C PRO A 90 1.50 -17.75 -0.83
N HIS A 91 2.59 -17.04 -1.08
CA HIS A 91 3.61 -16.73 -0.08
C HIS A 91 3.75 -15.23 0.13
N GLU A 92 2.97 -14.42 -0.59
CA GLU A 92 3.06 -12.97 -0.45
C GLU A 92 1.72 -12.28 -0.79
N ALA A 93 0.61 -12.61 -0.14
CA ALA A 93 -0.51 -11.68 0.00
C ALA A 93 -0.25 -10.90 1.30
N CYS A 94 -0.30 -9.56 1.28
CA CYS A 94 0.12 -8.67 2.39
C CYS A 94 1.47 -9.02 3.08
N MET A 95 2.50 -8.18 2.93
CA MET A 95 3.76 -8.33 3.70
C MET A 95 3.80 -7.47 4.96
N CYS A 96 2.66 -7.25 5.62
CA CYS A 96 2.68 -6.61 6.92
C CYS A 96 3.13 -7.62 7.97
N THR A 97 3.85 -7.13 8.98
CA THR A 97 4.37 -7.97 10.06
C THR A 97 3.25 -8.71 10.80
N THR A 98 2.07 -8.10 10.96
CA THR A 98 0.93 -8.71 11.65
C THR A 98 0.40 -9.95 10.92
N HIS A 99 0.09 -9.84 9.62
CA HIS A 99 -0.38 -10.98 8.81
C HIS A 99 0.71 -12.04 8.65
N GLU A 100 1.95 -11.64 8.34
CA GLU A 100 3.05 -12.58 8.14
C GLU A 100 3.37 -13.36 9.42
N ASN A 101 3.42 -12.71 10.58
CA ASN A 101 3.68 -13.39 11.85
C ASN A 101 2.59 -14.41 12.18
N MET A 102 1.31 -14.05 12.00
CA MET A 102 0.22 -14.99 12.23
C MET A 102 0.26 -16.17 11.27
N ASP A 103 0.59 -15.95 10.00
CA ASP A 103 0.81 -17.03 9.04
C ASP A 103 1.98 -17.95 9.45
N LEU A 104 3.10 -17.39 9.93
CA LEU A 104 4.25 -18.17 10.38
C LEU A 104 3.94 -18.99 11.63
N LEU A 105 3.23 -18.42 12.61
CA LEU A 105 2.79 -19.11 13.81
C LEU A 105 1.82 -20.25 13.45
N LEU A 106 0.83 -19.98 12.59
CA LEU A 106 -0.14 -21.00 12.16
C LEU A 106 0.51 -22.10 11.32
N LYS A 107 1.56 -21.77 10.53
CA LYS A 107 2.37 -22.78 9.82
C LYS A 107 3.10 -23.70 10.80
N ALA A 108 3.67 -23.15 11.88
CA ALA A 108 4.32 -23.94 12.92
C ALA A 108 3.32 -24.86 13.63
N TRP A 109 2.14 -24.33 13.99
CA TRP A 109 1.06 -25.12 14.57
C TRP A 109 0.61 -26.25 13.66
N ASN A 110 0.31 -25.96 12.39
CA ASN A 110 -0.08 -26.97 11.42
C ASN A 110 0.97 -28.08 11.27
N LYS A 111 2.26 -27.73 11.32
CA LYS A 111 3.36 -28.71 11.28
C LYS A 111 3.34 -29.62 12.51
N TYR A 112 3.15 -29.06 13.71
CA TYR A 112 3.01 -29.82 14.95
C TYR A 112 1.76 -30.73 14.89
N TYR A 113 0.60 -30.16 14.57
CA TYR A 113 -0.68 -30.87 14.45
C TYR A 113 -0.59 -32.05 13.47
N GLN A 114 0.03 -31.85 12.30
CA GLN A 114 0.19 -32.91 11.31
C GLN A 114 1.15 -34.02 11.76
N LYS A 115 2.17 -33.69 12.57
CA LYS A 115 3.15 -34.67 13.05
C LYS A 115 2.57 -35.56 14.16
N TYR A 116 1.78 -34.98 15.07
CA TYR A 116 1.38 -35.64 16.30
C TYR A 116 -0.11 -36.01 16.38
N ILE A 117 -1.00 -35.24 15.74
CA ILE A 117 -2.46 -35.40 15.88
C ILE A 117 -3.08 -36.15 14.69
N LYS A 118 -2.61 -35.90 13.46
CA LYS A 118 -3.12 -36.57 12.23
C LYS A 118 -2.95 -38.09 12.15
N ASN A 119 -2.21 -38.71 13.06
CA ASN A 119 -2.18 -40.17 13.16
C ASN A 119 -3.46 -40.75 13.80
N THR A 120 -4.45 -39.92 14.14
CA THR A 120 -5.77 -40.34 14.63
C THR A 120 -6.90 -40.05 13.61
N SER A 121 -7.15 -41.03 12.73
CA SER A 121 -8.39 -41.43 12.02
C SER A 121 -9.49 -40.43 11.58
N THR A 122 -9.32 -39.11 11.59
CA THR A 122 -10.38 -38.15 11.21
C THR A 122 -10.00 -37.41 9.92
N GLY A 123 -10.71 -37.72 8.85
CA GLY A 123 -10.40 -37.36 7.45
C GLY A 123 -10.62 -35.90 7.06
N ASN A 124 -10.25 -34.95 7.92
CA ASN A 124 -10.11 -33.55 7.52
C ASN A 124 -8.62 -33.26 7.28
N ASP A 125 -8.32 -32.38 6.31
CA ASP A 125 -6.98 -32.11 5.81
C ASP A 125 -6.02 -31.52 6.86
N GLY A 126 -6.47 -31.36 8.12
CA GLY A 126 -5.71 -31.00 9.32
C GLY A 126 -4.81 -29.79 9.13
N LYS A 127 -5.25 -28.85 8.28
CA LYS A 127 -4.56 -27.62 7.98
C LYS A 127 -5.51 -26.47 8.22
N PHE A 128 -5.29 -25.77 9.33
CA PHE A 128 -5.95 -24.52 9.61
C PHE A 128 -5.41 -23.43 8.69
N ASN A 129 -6.29 -22.60 8.15
CA ASN A 129 -5.91 -21.36 7.48
C ASN A 129 -6.65 -20.19 8.14
N LEU A 130 -6.05 -19.00 8.05
CA LEU A 130 -6.56 -17.81 8.73
C LEU A 130 -7.98 -17.43 8.31
N LYS A 131 -8.37 -17.67 7.04
CA LYS A 131 -9.70 -17.35 6.55
C LYS A 131 -10.77 -18.18 7.26
N ASP A 132 -10.54 -19.49 7.37
CA ASP A 132 -11.48 -20.41 8.01
C ASP A 132 -11.57 -20.16 9.52
N LEU A 133 -10.45 -19.82 10.17
CA LEU A 133 -10.43 -19.44 11.59
C LEU A 133 -11.25 -18.18 11.85
N ILE A 134 -11.04 -17.12 11.05
CA ILE A 134 -11.85 -15.89 11.14
C ILE A 134 -13.34 -16.20 10.93
N SER A 135 -13.68 -16.99 9.92
CA SER A 135 -15.07 -17.35 9.61
C SER A 135 -15.75 -18.23 10.67
N ARG A 136 -14.99 -18.91 11.52
CA ARG A 136 -15.53 -19.66 12.67
C ARG A 136 -15.78 -18.76 13.87
N MET A 137 -14.87 -17.83 14.14
CA MET A 137 -14.93 -16.99 15.34
C MET A 137 -15.88 -15.80 15.19
N ILE A 138 -16.04 -15.27 13.98
CA ILE A 138 -16.79 -14.03 13.73
C ILE A 138 -18.09 -14.34 13.00
N CYS A 139 -19.18 -13.66 13.39
CA CYS A 139 -20.47 -13.69 12.71
C CYS A 139 -20.35 -13.50 11.20
N THR A 140 -21.30 -14.05 10.44
CA THR A 140 -21.36 -13.92 8.97
C THR A 140 -21.39 -12.48 8.48
N THR A 141 -21.85 -11.55 9.32
CA THR A 141 -21.78 -10.10 9.06
C THR A 141 -20.52 -9.54 9.70
N GLU A 142 -19.58 -9.06 8.88
CA GLU A 142 -18.35 -8.42 9.35
C GLU A 142 -18.66 -7.08 10.04
N THR A 143 -18.79 -7.08 11.37
CA THR A 143 -18.94 -5.87 12.18
C THR A 143 -17.67 -5.56 12.94
N GLU A 144 -17.43 -4.28 13.25
CA GLU A 144 -16.31 -3.86 14.09
C GLU A 144 -16.33 -4.58 15.44
N ASP A 145 -17.52 -4.73 16.05
CA ASP A 145 -17.69 -5.45 17.32
C ASP A 145 -17.25 -6.92 17.24
N GLY A 146 -17.47 -7.58 16.10
CA GLY A 146 -17.04 -8.96 15.90
C GLY A 146 -15.52 -9.10 15.87
N PHE A 147 -14.83 -8.16 15.22
CA PHE A 147 -13.36 -8.17 15.15
C PHE A 147 -12.67 -7.59 16.39
N ASN A 148 -13.38 -6.78 17.19
CA ASN A 148 -12.91 -6.28 18.48
C ASN A 148 -13.21 -7.25 19.64
N GLY A 149 -13.93 -8.36 19.40
CA GLY A 149 -14.31 -9.33 20.43
C GLY A 149 -15.39 -8.82 21.40
N THR A 150 -16.16 -7.81 21.01
CA THR A 150 -17.24 -7.20 21.81
C THR A 150 -18.64 -7.60 21.32
N CYS A 151 -18.73 -8.44 20.28
CA CYS A 151 -19.99 -8.88 19.72
C CYS A 151 -20.64 -10.00 20.55
N GLU A 152 -21.85 -9.76 21.04
CA GLU A 152 -22.66 -10.73 21.81
C GLU A 152 -23.09 -11.97 20.99
N ASN A 153 -23.01 -11.91 19.66
CA ASN A 153 -23.44 -12.99 18.76
C ASN A 153 -22.29 -13.86 18.24
N CYS A 154 -21.03 -13.46 18.47
CA CYS A 154 -19.87 -14.25 18.04
C CYS A 154 -19.71 -15.48 18.94
N GLN A 155 -19.09 -16.54 18.43
CA GLN A 155 -18.84 -17.74 19.25
C GLN A 155 -17.92 -17.39 20.43
N GLU A 156 -18.24 -17.90 21.61
CA GLU A 156 -17.41 -17.73 22.82
C GLU A 156 -16.12 -18.56 22.78
N GLU A 157 -15.97 -19.48 21.81
CA GLU A 157 -14.77 -20.31 21.69
C GLU A 157 -13.52 -19.48 21.35
N GLY A 158 -12.48 -19.65 22.15
CA GLY A 158 -11.19 -19.01 21.93
C GLY A 158 -10.45 -19.62 20.74
N ILE A 159 -9.45 -18.89 20.23
CA ILE A 159 -8.63 -19.38 19.12
C ILE A 159 -7.91 -20.69 19.48
N ILE A 160 -7.48 -20.84 20.74
CA ILE A 160 -6.83 -22.07 21.21
C ILE A 160 -7.83 -23.23 21.20
N ASP A 161 -9.06 -23.04 21.67
CA ASP A 161 -10.10 -24.07 21.69
C ASP A 161 -10.37 -24.61 20.29
N ILE A 162 -10.42 -23.71 19.29
CA ILE A 162 -10.60 -24.09 17.88
C ILE A 162 -9.39 -24.86 17.33
N LEU A 163 -8.17 -24.46 17.71
CA LEU A 163 -6.94 -25.09 17.22
C LEU A 163 -6.71 -26.47 17.82
N ILE A 164 -6.95 -26.64 19.13
CA ILE A 164 -6.82 -27.90 19.85
C ILE A 164 -8.01 -28.82 19.52
N GLY A 165 -9.22 -28.26 19.52
CA GLY A 165 -10.46 -29.02 19.44
C GLY A 165 -10.53 -30.10 20.52
N ASN A 166 -10.84 -31.34 20.11
CA ASN A 166 -10.86 -32.49 21.01
C ASN A 166 -9.54 -33.28 21.03
N SER A 167 -8.45 -32.70 20.52
CA SER A 167 -7.17 -33.38 20.41
C SER A 167 -6.46 -33.42 21.77
N ILE A 168 -5.85 -34.55 22.12
CA ILE A 168 -4.97 -34.64 23.28
C ILE A 168 -3.58 -34.15 22.85
N ILE A 169 -3.07 -33.13 23.52
CA ILE A 169 -1.82 -32.45 23.18
C ILE A 169 -0.90 -32.47 24.38
N ASP A 170 0.36 -32.82 24.16
CA ASP A 170 1.41 -32.59 25.15
C ASP A 170 1.87 -31.14 25.01
N ILE A 171 1.42 -30.28 25.94
CA ILE A 171 1.71 -28.85 25.90
C ILE A 171 3.19 -28.55 26.19
N ASP A 172 3.90 -29.48 26.81
CA ASP A 172 5.32 -29.36 27.16
C ASP A 172 6.26 -29.83 26.04
N ASP A 173 5.70 -30.42 24.96
CA ASP A 173 6.47 -30.84 23.79
C ASP A 173 7.29 -29.68 23.21
N GLU A 174 8.54 -29.97 22.84
CA GLU A 174 9.38 -28.99 22.16
C GLU A 174 8.93 -28.78 20.71
N CYS A 175 8.77 -27.52 20.33
CA CYS A 175 8.52 -27.11 18.97
C CYS A 175 9.36 -25.89 18.58
N SER A 176 9.32 -25.51 17.29
CA SER A 176 9.99 -24.31 16.81
C SER A 176 9.13 -23.54 15.82
N TRP A 177 9.25 -22.22 15.86
CA TRP A 177 8.55 -21.30 14.97
C TRP A 177 9.45 -20.10 14.64
N THR A 178 9.05 -19.36 13.62
CA THR A 178 9.73 -18.13 13.22
C THR A 178 8.79 -16.95 13.31
N MET A 179 9.29 -15.78 13.69
CA MET A 179 8.47 -14.57 13.75
C MET A 179 9.33 -13.32 13.54
N TRP A 180 8.82 -12.35 12.80
CA TRP A 180 9.46 -11.04 12.65
C TRP A 180 9.30 -10.22 13.94
N LYS A 181 10.42 -9.76 14.50
CA LYS A 181 10.43 -8.83 15.65
C LYS A 181 11.23 -7.58 15.33
N LYS A 182 10.81 -6.45 15.91
CA LYS A 182 11.53 -5.18 15.81
C LYS A 182 12.61 -5.11 16.88
N MET A 183 13.88 -5.10 16.48
CA MET A 183 15.06 -4.99 17.33
C MET A 183 15.88 -3.77 16.92
N LYS A 184 16.15 -2.84 17.84
CA LYS A 184 16.99 -1.63 17.59
C LYS A 184 16.63 -0.90 16.26
N ASN A 185 15.33 -0.72 16.01
CA ASN A 185 14.76 -0.12 14.78
C ASN A 185 14.91 -0.90 13.46
N LYS A 186 15.34 -2.16 13.50
CA LYS A 186 15.33 -3.08 12.35
C LYS A 186 14.37 -4.23 12.62
N PHE A 187 13.72 -4.73 11.58
CA PHE A 187 12.97 -5.98 11.67
C PHE A 187 13.92 -7.13 11.37
N ASP A 188 13.87 -8.16 12.21
CA ASP A 188 14.66 -9.37 12.05
C ASP A 188 13.76 -10.59 12.22
N LEU A 189 14.01 -11.62 11.41
CA LEU A 189 13.27 -12.87 11.44
C LEU A 189 13.92 -13.77 12.50
N GLN A 190 13.26 -13.92 13.65
CA GLN A 190 13.78 -14.73 14.74
C GLN A 190 13.30 -16.17 14.61
N HIS A 191 14.22 -17.12 14.81
CA HIS A 191 13.89 -18.52 15.02
C HIS A 191 13.81 -18.79 16.52
N ILE A 192 12.66 -19.27 16.98
CA ILE A 192 12.33 -19.50 18.39
C ILE A 192 12.12 -21.00 18.58
N ILE A 193 12.69 -21.54 19.66
CA ILE A 193 12.49 -22.93 20.13
C ILE A 193 11.87 -22.82 21.52
N GLY A 194 10.77 -23.53 21.76
CA GLY A 194 10.03 -23.48 23.01
C GLY A 194 8.96 -24.57 23.07
N SER A 195 8.14 -24.57 24.11
CA SER A 195 7.05 -25.53 24.26
C SER A 195 5.89 -25.26 23.29
N VAL A 196 5.05 -26.25 23.07
CA VAL A 196 3.77 -26.08 22.35
C VAL A 196 2.88 -25.05 23.04
N ASP A 197 2.87 -25.04 24.38
CA ASP A 197 2.20 -24.02 25.20
C ASP A 197 2.67 -22.60 24.85
N SER A 198 3.98 -22.40 24.71
CA SER A 198 4.56 -21.10 24.34
C SER A 198 4.13 -20.66 22.94
N LEU A 199 4.04 -21.60 22.00
CA LEU A 199 3.54 -21.31 20.64
C LEU A 199 2.06 -20.90 20.65
N LEU A 200 1.22 -21.64 21.38
CA LEU A 200 -0.22 -21.37 21.50
C LEU A 200 -0.48 -20.04 22.19
N THR A 201 0.21 -19.76 23.29
CA THR A 201 0.16 -18.47 23.99
C THR A 201 0.54 -17.33 23.05
N THR A 202 1.60 -17.50 22.25
CA THR A 202 2.01 -16.47 21.27
C THR A 202 0.92 -16.23 20.20
N ILE A 203 0.21 -17.27 19.76
CA ILE A 203 -0.91 -17.17 18.83
C ILE A 203 -2.06 -16.39 19.47
N GLU A 204 -2.45 -16.77 20.68
CA GLU A 204 -3.56 -16.17 21.42
C GLU A 204 -3.31 -14.68 21.71
N GLU A 205 -2.13 -14.34 22.21
CA GLU A 205 -1.74 -12.95 22.48
C GLU A 205 -1.72 -12.08 21.20
N SER A 206 -1.36 -12.68 20.06
CA SER A 206 -1.29 -11.98 18.77
C SER A 206 -2.65 -11.88 18.06
N TRP A 207 -3.62 -12.70 18.46
CA TRP A 207 -4.88 -12.89 17.73
C TRP A 207 -5.77 -11.64 17.72
N PRO A 208 -6.04 -10.94 18.84
CA PRO A 208 -6.88 -9.73 18.83
C PRO A 208 -6.31 -8.63 17.93
N ALA A 209 -5.00 -8.38 18.03
CA ALA A 209 -4.34 -7.37 17.21
C ALA A 209 -4.41 -7.73 15.71
N PHE A 210 -4.31 -9.01 15.38
CA PHE A 210 -4.45 -9.51 14.02
C PHE A 210 -5.87 -9.34 13.46
N LEU A 211 -6.91 -9.66 14.25
CA LEU A 211 -8.31 -9.52 13.84
C LEU A 211 -8.62 -8.06 13.52
N ILE A 212 -8.35 -7.16 14.47
CA ILE A 212 -8.60 -5.73 14.33
C ILE A 212 -7.87 -5.16 13.11
N HIS A 213 -6.59 -5.50 12.95
CA HIS A 213 -5.77 -5.09 11.81
C HIS A 213 -6.34 -5.61 10.47
N THR A 214 -6.85 -6.85 10.46
CA THR A 214 -7.51 -7.45 9.29
C THR A 214 -8.80 -6.73 8.93
N TYR A 215 -9.64 -6.42 9.92
CA TYR A 215 -10.89 -5.69 9.72
C TYR A 215 -10.64 -4.33 9.07
N TYR A 216 -9.77 -3.51 9.68
CA TYR A 216 -9.48 -2.19 9.14
C TYR A 216 -8.90 -2.23 7.74
N ASN A 217 -7.99 -3.17 7.45
CA ASN A 217 -7.48 -3.32 6.09
C ASN A 217 -8.59 -3.66 5.08
N ARG A 218 -9.57 -4.51 5.45
CA ARG A 218 -10.73 -4.82 4.59
C ARG A 218 -11.60 -3.57 4.38
N GLN A 219 -12.02 -2.92 5.46
CA GLN A 219 -12.88 -1.73 5.41
C GLN A 219 -12.24 -0.59 4.60
N GLN A 220 -10.94 -0.33 4.84
CA GLN A 220 -10.22 0.72 4.12
C GLN A 220 -10.07 0.40 2.63
N ARG A 221 -9.80 -0.86 2.27
CA ARG A 221 -9.72 -1.27 0.86
C ARG A 221 -11.05 -1.04 0.15
N ASP A 222 -12.15 -1.42 0.77
CA ASP A 222 -13.49 -1.30 0.19
C ASP A 222 -13.90 0.17 0.08
N TYR A 223 -13.64 0.98 1.11
CA TYR A 223 -13.82 2.43 1.07
C TYR A 223 -13.00 3.10 -0.04
N ILE A 224 -11.72 2.76 -0.17
CA ILE A 224 -10.84 3.33 -1.21
C ILE A 224 -11.33 2.94 -2.60
N LYS A 225 -11.82 1.71 -2.77
CA LYS A 225 -12.40 1.24 -4.02
C LYS A 225 -13.64 2.06 -4.37
N GLU A 226 -14.57 2.21 -3.43
CA GLU A 226 -15.76 3.04 -3.62
C GLU A 226 -15.38 4.48 -3.98
N LEU A 227 -14.46 5.08 -3.22
CA LEU A 227 -13.96 6.43 -3.45
C LEU A 227 -13.36 6.59 -4.86
N ARG A 228 -12.59 5.62 -5.33
CA ARG A 228 -12.04 5.61 -6.70
C ARG A 228 -13.16 5.54 -7.74
N THR A 229 -14.16 4.68 -7.55
CA THR A 229 -15.28 4.54 -8.50
C THR A 229 -16.16 5.79 -8.60
N GLN A 230 -16.30 6.54 -7.51
CA GLN A 230 -17.08 7.79 -7.45
C GLN A 230 -16.29 9.03 -7.93
N SER A 231 -14.98 8.91 -8.10
CA SER A 231 -14.14 10.03 -8.53
C SER A 231 -14.48 10.47 -9.96
N THR A 232 -14.34 11.76 -10.25
CA THR A 232 -14.56 12.31 -11.60
C THR A 232 -13.66 13.52 -11.86
N ASN A 233 -13.54 13.92 -13.12
CA ASN A 233 -12.86 15.16 -13.49
C ASN A 233 -13.65 16.45 -13.16
N LYS A 234 -14.81 16.35 -12.51
CA LYS A 234 -15.69 17.49 -12.15
C LYS A 234 -15.98 17.61 -10.65
N THR A 235 -15.78 16.55 -9.88
CA THR A 235 -16.09 16.50 -8.44
C THR A 235 -14.80 16.45 -7.65
N PHE A 236 -14.21 15.27 -7.56
CA PHE A 236 -13.00 15.02 -6.83
C PHE A 236 -12.15 13.96 -7.52
N ILE A 237 -10.86 13.99 -7.21
CA ILE A 237 -9.93 12.93 -7.61
C ILE A 237 -9.37 12.21 -6.40
N VAL A 238 -8.79 11.04 -6.63
CA VAL A 238 -8.10 10.26 -5.60
C VAL A 238 -6.61 10.23 -5.92
N ALA A 239 -5.79 10.67 -4.96
CA ALA A 239 -4.34 10.72 -5.09
C ALA A 239 -3.70 9.77 -4.08
N HIS A 240 -3.23 8.62 -4.56
CA HIS A 240 -2.43 7.72 -3.74
C HIS A 240 -0.98 8.18 -3.78
N ILE A 241 -0.47 8.65 -2.65
CA ILE A 241 0.86 9.26 -2.51
C ILE A 241 1.76 8.36 -1.65
N ASP A 242 3.02 8.21 -2.06
CA ASP A 242 4.00 7.43 -1.31
C ASP A 242 5.44 7.84 -1.64
N PHE A 243 6.35 7.63 -0.69
CA PHE A 243 7.79 7.70 -0.94
C PHE A 243 8.31 6.38 -1.48
N SER A 244 8.82 6.38 -2.70
CA SER A 244 9.61 5.24 -3.16
C SER A 244 11.00 5.33 -2.54
N MET A 245 11.56 4.19 -2.11
CA MET A 245 12.91 4.10 -1.52
C MET A 245 13.93 4.98 -2.26
N ASN A 246 14.76 5.74 -1.55
CA ASN A 246 15.76 6.60 -2.21
C ASN A 246 16.62 5.79 -3.19
N TYR A 247 16.85 6.36 -4.37
CA TYR A 247 17.62 5.71 -5.42
C TYR A 247 19.08 6.14 -5.33
N THR A 248 19.96 5.16 -5.19
CA THR A 248 21.40 5.39 -5.31
C THR A 248 21.78 5.51 -6.78
N LEU A 249 22.40 6.64 -7.15
CA LEU A 249 22.97 6.84 -8.48
C LEU A 249 24.24 5.99 -8.64
N ILE A 250 24.16 4.98 -9.51
CA ILE A 250 25.22 4.00 -9.75
C ILE A 250 26.10 4.50 -10.90
N ARG A 251 27.42 4.32 -10.81
CA ARG A 251 28.38 4.57 -11.90
C ARG A 251 28.89 3.25 -12.47
N GLN A 252 29.01 3.13 -13.80
CA GLN A 252 29.39 1.86 -14.46
C GLN A 252 30.84 1.45 -14.18
N ARG A 253 31.77 2.41 -14.08
CA ARG A 253 33.20 2.19 -13.85
C ARG A 253 33.67 2.94 -12.60
N GLU A 254 33.14 2.54 -11.46
CA GLU A 254 33.50 3.13 -10.18
C GLU A 254 34.78 2.48 -9.64
N VAL A 255 35.75 3.30 -9.25
CA VAL A 255 36.95 2.82 -8.55
C VAL A 255 36.55 2.24 -7.20
N GLN A 256 37.32 1.27 -6.68
CA GLN A 256 36.99 0.55 -5.44
C GLN A 256 36.74 1.47 -4.22
N GLN A 257 37.33 2.67 -4.20
CA GLN A 257 37.13 3.68 -3.16
C GLN A 257 35.88 4.56 -3.36
N GLY A 258 35.28 4.60 -4.56
CA GLY A 258 34.09 5.40 -4.87
C GLY A 258 32.78 4.85 -4.30
N PHE A 259 32.78 3.59 -3.84
CA PHE A 259 31.62 2.91 -3.26
C PHE A 259 31.03 3.63 -2.02
N PHE A 260 31.79 4.50 -1.35
CA PHE A 260 31.35 5.23 -0.16
C PHE A 260 30.76 6.63 -0.44
N SER A 261 30.73 7.11 -1.69
CA SER A 261 30.30 8.48 -2.05
C SER A 261 29.11 8.52 -3.02
N HIS A 262 28.26 7.50 -2.94
CA HIS A 262 27.06 7.41 -3.76
C HIS A 262 26.05 8.50 -3.43
N HIS A 263 25.71 9.31 -4.44
CA HIS A 263 24.64 10.29 -4.33
C HIS A 263 23.30 9.57 -4.42
N GLN A 264 22.41 9.89 -3.48
CA GLN A 264 21.04 9.38 -3.49
C GLN A 264 20.09 10.46 -4.01
N VAL A 265 18.92 10.01 -4.44
CA VAL A 265 17.84 10.88 -4.90
C VAL A 265 16.53 10.39 -4.30
N THR A 266 15.68 11.31 -3.88
CA THR A 266 14.34 11.00 -3.36
C THR A 266 13.36 10.91 -4.52
N LEU A 267 12.46 9.93 -4.46
CA LEU A 267 11.34 9.81 -5.40
C LEU A 267 10.04 9.78 -4.62
N PHE A 268 9.20 10.77 -4.83
CA PHE A 268 7.83 10.78 -4.34
C PHE A 268 6.87 10.47 -5.48
N THR A 269 6.05 9.44 -5.28
CA THR A 269 5.21 8.85 -6.33
C THR A 269 3.76 9.12 -6.03
N ILE A 270 3.00 9.44 -7.06
CA ILE A 270 1.58 9.76 -6.95
C ILE A 270 0.83 9.03 -8.06
N HIS A 271 -0.09 8.15 -7.68
CA HIS A 271 -1.04 7.54 -8.59
C HIS A 271 -2.40 8.23 -8.45
N LEU A 272 -2.85 8.89 -9.53
CA LEU A 272 -4.12 9.58 -9.60
C LEU A 272 -5.17 8.68 -10.24
N THR A 273 -6.35 8.63 -9.61
CA THR A 273 -7.58 8.10 -10.20
C THR A 273 -8.55 9.25 -10.44
N ILE A 274 -9.01 9.39 -11.68
CA ILE A 274 -9.95 10.41 -12.16
C ILE A 274 -11.07 9.71 -12.94
N GLY A 275 -12.07 9.19 -12.23
CA GLY A 275 -13.08 8.31 -12.82
C GLY A 275 -12.44 7.05 -13.40
N GLN A 276 -12.59 6.86 -14.71
CA GLN A 276 -11.98 5.73 -15.43
C GLN A 276 -10.54 6.01 -15.89
N GLU A 277 -10.06 7.23 -15.70
CA GLU A 277 -8.72 7.64 -16.10
C GLU A 277 -7.72 7.48 -14.94
N HIS A 278 -6.49 7.11 -15.29
CA HIS A 278 -5.36 7.12 -14.37
C HIS A 278 -4.22 8.01 -14.88
N ARG A 279 -3.52 8.66 -13.96
CA ARG A 279 -2.26 9.37 -14.22
C ARG A 279 -1.23 9.02 -13.16
N ASN A 280 0.02 8.89 -13.59
CA ASN A 280 1.14 8.66 -12.69
C ASN A 280 2.01 9.91 -12.68
N ILE A 281 2.41 10.33 -11.48
CA ILE A 281 3.33 11.44 -11.28
C ILE A 281 4.50 10.95 -10.43
N ALA A 282 5.70 11.42 -10.76
CA ALA A 282 6.90 11.24 -9.96
C ALA A 282 7.56 12.61 -9.72
N ILE A 283 7.83 12.92 -8.47
CA ILE A 283 8.58 14.10 -8.05
C ILE A 283 9.96 13.62 -7.62
N ILE A 284 10.99 14.09 -8.32
CA ILE A 284 12.39 13.78 -8.06
C ILE A 284 13.01 14.96 -7.31
N SER A 285 13.79 14.68 -6.27
CA SER A 285 14.40 15.71 -5.45
C SER A 285 15.79 15.30 -4.96
N ASP A 286 16.64 16.30 -4.74
CA ASP A 286 17.90 16.22 -4.00
C ASP A 286 17.71 16.29 -2.48
N HIS A 287 16.51 16.60 -1.98
CA HIS A 287 16.17 16.53 -0.56
C HIS A 287 15.93 15.08 -0.12
N LEU A 288 16.83 14.53 0.71
CA LEU A 288 16.84 13.10 1.06
C LEU A 288 15.88 12.72 2.18
N GLU A 289 15.47 13.67 3.02
CA GLU A 289 14.64 13.40 4.19
C GLU A 289 13.15 13.33 3.80
N HIS A 290 12.46 12.31 4.31
CA HIS A 290 11.01 12.17 4.12
C HIS A 290 10.30 12.96 5.21
N THR A 291 9.99 14.22 4.94
CA THR A 291 9.42 15.17 5.92
C THR A 291 8.02 15.65 5.52
N THR A 292 7.25 16.15 6.48
CA THR A 292 5.95 16.82 6.19
C THR A 292 6.12 18.06 5.31
N ALA A 293 7.25 18.78 5.39
CA ALA A 293 7.53 19.91 4.52
C ALA A 293 7.68 19.47 3.06
N PHE A 294 8.39 18.36 2.82
CA PHE A 294 8.47 17.75 1.50
C PHE A 294 7.07 17.41 0.96
N VAL A 295 6.24 16.75 1.78
CA VAL A 295 4.88 16.36 1.37
C VAL A 295 4.04 17.59 1.03
N PHE A 296 4.16 18.70 1.77
CA PHE A 296 3.49 19.96 1.44
C PHE A 296 3.94 20.51 0.08
N CYS A 297 5.24 20.53 -0.21
CA CYS A 297 5.74 20.93 -1.53
C CYS A 297 5.25 20.00 -2.65
N ALA A 298 5.21 18.69 -2.39
CA ALA A 298 4.69 17.71 -3.34
C ALA A 298 3.18 17.92 -3.61
N GLN A 299 2.40 18.25 -2.58
CA GLN A 299 1.00 18.63 -2.71
C GLN A 299 0.83 19.91 -3.53
N LYS A 300 1.70 20.91 -3.35
CA LYS A 300 1.71 22.13 -4.17
C LYS A 300 1.90 21.82 -5.66
N ILE A 301 2.90 20.99 -6.00
CA ILE A 301 3.14 20.54 -7.38
C ILE A 301 1.93 19.79 -7.93
N LEU A 302 1.39 18.86 -7.14
CA LEU A 302 0.22 18.08 -7.54
C LEU A 302 -1.02 18.96 -7.77
N VAL A 303 -1.34 19.87 -6.86
CA VAL A 303 -2.50 20.76 -7.02
C VAL A 303 -2.34 21.61 -8.28
N GLN A 304 -1.14 22.13 -8.55
CA GLN A 304 -0.91 22.88 -9.78
C GLN A 304 -1.15 22.04 -11.02
N PHE A 305 -0.71 20.77 -11.01
CA PHE A 305 -1.01 19.81 -12.07
C PHE A 305 -2.52 19.57 -12.20
N ILE A 306 -3.24 19.39 -11.10
CA ILE A 306 -4.69 19.17 -11.08
C ILE A 306 -5.42 20.37 -11.66
N LYS A 307 -5.11 21.59 -11.21
CA LYS A 307 -5.77 22.82 -11.69
C LYS A 307 -5.54 23.04 -13.18
N THR A 308 -4.37 22.67 -13.69
CA THR A 308 -4.03 22.83 -15.11
C THR A 308 -4.77 21.80 -15.99
N ASN A 309 -4.83 20.54 -15.55
CA ASN A 309 -5.32 19.44 -16.38
C ASN A 309 -6.79 19.07 -16.13
N TYR A 310 -7.31 19.38 -14.94
CA TYR A 310 -8.66 19.06 -14.48
C TYR A 310 -9.28 20.26 -13.75
N PRO A 311 -9.48 21.40 -14.44
CA PRO A 311 -9.86 22.68 -13.82
C PRO A 311 -11.23 22.68 -13.12
N LEU A 312 -12.07 21.68 -13.38
CA LEU A 312 -13.39 21.54 -12.75
C LEU A 312 -13.35 20.75 -11.44
N VAL A 313 -12.23 20.11 -11.10
CA VAL A 313 -12.08 19.36 -9.85
C VAL A 313 -12.10 20.33 -8.67
N LYS A 314 -12.92 20.01 -7.67
CA LYS A 314 -13.12 20.84 -6.47
C LYS A 314 -12.43 20.30 -5.23
N LYS A 315 -12.11 18.99 -5.22
CA LYS A 315 -11.54 18.29 -4.07
C LYS A 315 -10.50 17.24 -4.48
N VAL A 316 -9.49 17.06 -3.65
CA VAL A 316 -8.55 15.92 -3.72
C VAL A 316 -8.72 15.03 -2.48
N ASN A 317 -8.76 13.71 -2.67
CA ASN A 317 -8.69 12.76 -1.57
C ASN A 317 -7.32 12.08 -1.60
N TYR A 318 -6.48 12.42 -0.63
CA TYR A 318 -5.17 11.81 -0.44
C TYR A 318 -5.31 10.44 0.22
N ILE A 319 -4.55 9.47 -0.28
CA ILE A 319 -4.36 8.16 0.34
C ILE A 319 -2.86 7.98 0.55
N SER A 320 -2.44 7.68 1.76
CA SER A 320 -1.05 7.37 2.08
C SER A 320 -0.97 6.35 3.20
N ASP A 321 0.20 5.77 3.44
CA ASP A 321 0.43 4.97 4.64
C ASP A 321 0.35 5.82 5.94
N GLY A 322 0.40 5.12 7.08
CA GLY A 322 0.39 5.71 8.41
C GLY A 322 1.76 6.20 8.90
N ALA A 323 2.74 6.47 8.05
CA ALA A 323 4.09 6.86 8.48
C ALA A 323 4.05 8.18 9.27
N ALA A 324 4.38 8.09 10.55
CA ALA A 324 4.35 9.22 11.47
C ALA A 324 5.36 10.33 11.12
N ALA A 325 6.44 10.01 10.42
CA ALA A 325 7.49 10.98 10.10
C ALA A 325 7.02 12.05 9.10
N HIS A 326 6.13 11.70 8.16
CA HIS A 326 5.78 12.59 7.04
C HIS A 326 4.30 12.61 6.66
N PHE A 327 3.52 11.56 6.97
CA PHE A 327 2.10 11.51 6.63
C PHE A 327 1.20 11.66 7.86
N LYS A 328 1.20 10.70 8.80
CA LYS A 328 0.28 10.67 9.94
C LYS A 328 0.85 11.40 11.16
N ASN A 329 0.92 12.73 11.11
CA ASN A 329 1.33 13.58 12.24
C ASN A 329 0.56 14.91 12.32
N ASN A 330 0.75 15.63 13.43
CA ASN A 330 0.09 16.91 13.69
C ASN A 330 0.32 17.96 12.60
N ALA A 331 1.55 18.06 12.06
CA ALA A 331 1.87 19.04 11.04
C ALA A 331 1.13 18.75 9.72
N SER A 332 1.02 17.48 9.33
CA SER A 332 0.29 17.07 8.14
C SER A 332 -1.22 17.30 8.29
N ILE A 333 -1.79 17.02 9.47
CA ILE A 333 -3.20 17.34 9.76
C ILE A 333 -3.44 18.86 9.72
N LEU A 334 -2.52 19.65 10.27
CA LEU A 334 -2.61 21.10 10.24
C LEU A 334 -2.54 21.66 8.81
N ASN A 335 -1.66 21.10 7.98
CA ASN A 335 -1.60 21.44 6.56
C ASN A 335 -2.91 21.08 5.85
N LEU A 336 -3.54 19.95 6.20
CA LEU A 336 -4.83 19.57 5.63
C LEU A 336 -5.93 20.59 5.98
N VAL A 337 -5.95 21.13 7.20
CA VAL A 337 -6.90 22.18 7.59
C VAL A 337 -6.70 23.47 6.80
N HIS A 338 -5.44 23.84 6.55
CA HIS A 338 -5.13 25.01 5.74
C HIS A 338 -5.15 24.74 4.23
N HIS A 339 -5.41 23.51 3.79
CA HIS A 339 -5.30 23.11 2.39
C HIS A 339 -6.15 23.99 1.48
N ARG A 340 -7.39 24.29 1.86
CA ARG A 340 -8.24 25.18 1.05
C ARG A 340 -7.68 26.59 0.94
N ARG A 341 -7.14 27.13 2.02
CA ARG A 341 -6.51 28.47 2.01
C ARG A 341 -5.23 28.48 1.17
N ASP A 342 -4.41 27.44 1.28
CA ASP A 342 -3.08 27.39 0.68
C ASP A 342 -3.13 27.07 -0.81
N PHE A 343 -4.09 26.25 -1.20
CA PHE A 343 -4.14 25.64 -2.52
C PHE A 343 -5.42 25.97 -3.29
N ASP A 344 -6.40 26.61 -2.65
CA ASP A 344 -7.74 26.83 -3.21
C ASP A 344 -8.31 25.56 -3.87
N LEU A 345 -8.25 24.47 -3.10
CA LEU A 345 -8.84 23.18 -3.41
C LEU A 345 -9.19 22.49 -2.09
N ASP A 346 -10.36 21.88 -1.99
CA ASP A 346 -10.72 21.12 -0.79
C ASP A 346 -9.90 19.82 -0.73
N ALA A 347 -9.64 19.32 0.48
CA ALA A 347 -8.93 18.07 0.63
C ALA A 347 -9.49 17.19 1.75
N CYS A 348 -9.34 15.89 1.56
CA CYS A 348 -9.51 14.88 2.60
C CYS A 348 -8.32 13.93 2.54
N TRP A 349 -8.01 13.24 3.65
CA TRP A 349 -6.87 12.35 3.73
C TRP A 349 -7.24 11.07 4.46
N THR A 350 -7.03 9.93 3.80
CA THR A 350 -7.19 8.58 4.34
C THR A 350 -5.81 7.98 4.58
N PHE A 351 -5.53 7.58 5.83
CA PHE A 351 -4.30 6.89 6.20
C PHE A 351 -4.56 5.38 6.25
N ILE A 352 -3.90 4.61 5.39
CA ILE A 352 -4.04 3.16 5.36
C ILE A 352 -3.24 2.47 6.46
N VAL A 353 -3.72 1.30 6.89
CA VAL A 353 -3.08 0.53 7.96
C VAL A 353 -1.61 0.21 7.61
N THR A 354 -0.74 0.35 8.61
CA THR A 354 0.70 0.12 8.47
C THR A 354 1.01 -1.23 7.84
N GLY A 355 1.94 -1.25 6.88
CA GLY A 355 2.36 -2.49 6.19
C GLY A 355 1.46 -2.91 5.02
N HIS A 356 0.33 -2.23 4.80
CA HIS A 356 -0.53 -2.41 3.62
C HIS A 356 -0.35 -1.31 2.55
N GLY A 357 0.61 -0.41 2.75
CA GLY A 357 0.85 0.75 1.88
C GLY A 357 1.45 0.48 0.50
N LYS A 358 1.93 -0.74 0.26
CA LYS A 358 2.62 -1.10 -0.99
C LYS A 358 1.63 -1.17 -2.15
N ALA A 359 1.40 -0.05 -2.81
CA ALA A 359 0.45 0.10 -3.91
C ALA A 359 1.14 0.53 -5.22
N ALA A 360 0.35 0.94 -6.21
CA ALA A 360 0.79 1.38 -7.54
C ALA A 360 1.96 2.39 -7.56
N GLY A 361 2.14 3.18 -6.49
CA GLY A 361 3.25 4.13 -6.33
C GLY A 361 4.65 3.49 -6.43
N ASP A 362 4.84 2.31 -5.84
CA ASP A 362 6.09 1.56 -5.92
C ASP A 362 6.48 1.20 -7.36
N GLY A 363 5.47 0.90 -8.20
CA GLY A 363 5.65 0.63 -9.62
C GLY A 363 6.22 1.83 -10.37
N ILE A 364 5.74 3.04 -10.07
CA ILE A 364 6.20 4.29 -10.69
C ILE A 364 7.69 4.47 -10.41
N GLY A 365 8.09 4.37 -9.13
CA GLY A 365 9.48 4.47 -8.72
C GLY A 365 10.37 3.38 -9.34
N ALA A 366 9.91 2.13 -9.36
CA ALA A 366 10.65 1.00 -9.95
C ALA A 366 10.89 1.18 -11.45
N VAL A 367 9.92 1.70 -12.21
CA VAL A 367 10.07 1.98 -13.64
C VAL A 367 11.16 3.02 -13.90
N LEU A 368 11.16 4.14 -13.17
CA LEU A 368 12.16 5.20 -13.34
C LEU A 368 13.57 4.70 -12.95
N LYS A 369 13.69 4.06 -11.79
CA LYS A 369 14.97 3.52 -11.28
C LYS A 369 15.56 2.46 -12.20
N SER A 370 14.74 1.51 -12.64
CA SER A 370 15.19 0.43 -13.55
C SER A 370 15.66 0.99 -14.89
N THR A 371 14.98 2.03 -15.39
CA THR A 371 15.32 2.69 -16.66
C THR A 371 16.64 3.45 -16.56
N ALA A 372 16.83 4.26 -15.50
CA ALA A 372 18.10 4.92 -15.26
C ALA A 372 19.23 3.91 -15.06
N ARG A 373 19.04 2.89 -14.22
CA ARG A 373 20.03 1.84 -14.01
C ARG A 373 20.45 1.16 -15.32
N ARG A 374 19.49 0.79 -16.17
CA ARG A 374 19.79 0.22 -17.49
C ARG A 374 20.56 1.19 -18.35
N ALA A 375 20.16 2.46 -18.42
CA ALA A 375 20.84 3.43 -19.24
C ALA A 375 22.28 3.66 -18.77
N THR A 376 22.54 3.79 -17.47
CA THR A 376 23.90 3.93 -16.94
C THR A 376 24.76 2.69 -17.24
N LEU A 377 24.20 1.49 -17.11
CA LEU A 377 24.95 0.25 -17.34
C LEU A 377 25.17 -0.09 -18.83
N SER A 378 24.23 0.28 -19.72
CA SER A 378 24.27 -0.14 -21.14
C SER A 378 24.69 0.97 -22.10
N LYS A 379 24.37 2.24 -21.79
CA LYS A 379 24.65 3.40 -22.64
C LYS A 379 25.78 4.27 -22.09
N ASN A 380 26.40 3.87 -20.99
CA ASN A 380 27.47 4.59 -20.30
C ASN A 380 27.11 6.06 -20.02
N ILE A 381 25.83 6.33 -19.69
CA ILE A 381 25.42 7.68 -19.26
C ILE A 381 25.82 7.88 -17.80
N LEU A 382 26.29 9.09 -17.48
CA LEU A 382 26.60 9.48 -16.12
C LEU A 382 25.41 10.25 -15.53
N LEU A 383 24.83 9.71 -14.47
CA LEU A 383 23.85 10.42 -13.64
C LEU A 383 24.54 10.69 -12.30
N SER A 384 24.91 11.94 -12.03
CA SER A 384 25.65 12.32 -10.82
C SER A 384 24.80 13.10 -9.82
N THR A 385 23.76 13.77 -10.27
CA THR A 385 22.88 14.58 -9.41
C THR A 385 21.41 14.17 -9.53
N ALA A 386 20.58 14.60 -8.58
CA ALA A 386 19.13 14.46 -8.69
C ALA A 386 18.57 15.17 -9.93
N LYS A 387 19.20 16.29 -10.33
CA LYS A 387 18.83 17.04 -11.53
C LYS A 387 19.10 16.23 -12.79
N ASP A 388 20.27 15.58 -12.89
CA ASP A 388 20.59 14.70 -14.03
C ASP A 388 19.56 13.57 -14.16
N PHE A 389 19.20 12.94 -13.02
CA PHE A 389 18.22 11.87 -13.00
C PHE A 389 16.82 12.36 -13.38
N TYR A 390 16.43 13.56 -12.95
CA TYR A 390 15.19 14.22 -13.37
C TYR A 390 15.16 14.48 -14.88
N GLU A 391 16.18 15.13 -15.43
CA GLU A 391 16.24 15.49 -16.85
C GLU A 391 16.24 14.26 -17.74
N PHE A 392 17.02 13.24 -17.35
CA PHE A 392 17.01 11.94 -18.00
C PHE A 392 15.61 11.30 -17.98
N SER A 393 14.97 11.26 -16.80
CA SER A 393 13.66 10.63 -16.63
C SER A 393 12.58 11.35 -17.42
N LEU A 394 12.56 12.69 -17.39
CA LEU A 394 11.64 13.52 -18.15
C LEU A 394 11.80 13.29 -19.65
N LYS A 395 13.03 13.41 -20.17
CA LYS A 395 13.33 13.17 -21.59
C LYS A 395 12.89 11.79 -22.03
N HIS A 396 13.20 10.76 -21.25
CA HIS A 396 12.83 9.39 -21.57
C HIS A 396 11.31 9.16 -21.62
N GLN A 397 10.56 9.76 -20.68
CA GLN A 397 9.09 9.66 -20.66
C GLN A 397 8.45 10.38 -21.85
N LEU A 398 8.95 11.56 -22.22
CA LEU A 398 8.47 12.31 -23.38
C LEU A 398 8.78 11.57 -24.71
N GLU A 399 10.01 11.07 -24.87
CA GLU A 399 10.39 10.26 -26.04
C GLU A 399 9.53 9.00 -26.16
N THR A 400 9.24 8.33 -25.05
CA THR A 400 8.40 7.14 -25.01
C THR A 400 6.96 7.44 -25.41
N ALA A 401 6.42 8.58 -24.98
CA ALA A 401 5.09 9.05 -25.37
C ALA A 401 5.02 9.31 -26.88
N ASN A 402 5.98 10.08 -27.40
CA ASN A 402 6.07 10.42 -28.82
C ASN A 402 6.20 9.18 -29.69
N ASN A 403 7.10 8.25 -29.34
CA ASN A 403 7.28 6.99 -30.08
C ASN A 403 6.04 6.10 -30.05
N SER A 404 5.15 6.28 -29.08
CA SER A 404 3.90 5.53 -28.94
C SER A 404 2.68 6.31 -29.45
N ASN A 405 2.88 7.46 -30.10
CA ASN A 405 1.82 8.40 -30.52
C ASN A 405 0.81 8.72 -29.40
N LYS A 406 1.29 8.81 -28.16
CA LYS A 406 0.48 9.19 -26.99
C LYS A 406 0.63 10.67 -26.72
N GLN A 407 -0.49 11.35 -26.45
CA GLN A 407 -0.51 12.77 -26.12
C GLN A 407 0.17 13.08 -24.77
N ASN A 408 0.13 12.13 -23.83
CA ASN A 408 0.69 12.30 -22.49
C ASN A 408 1.74 11.21 -22.19
N PRO A 409 2.78 11.53 -21.40
CA PRO A 409 3.73 10.54 -20.91
C PRO A 409 3.06 9.54 -19.96
N GLY A 410 3.63 8.34 -19.86
CA GLY A 410 3.15 7.32 -18.93
C GLY A 410 3.35 7.72 -17.46
N ILE A 411 4.38 8.53 -17.19
CA ILE A 411 4.68 9.15 -15.90
C ILE A 411 5.02 10.62 -16.14
N HIS A 412 4.29 11.54 -15.51
CA HIS A 412 4.65 12.96 -15.47
C HIS A 412 5.75 13.16 -14.43
N VAL A 413 6.87 13.73 -14.84
CA VAL A 413 8.05 13.88 -13.99
C VAL A 413 8.24 15.34 -13.63
N PHE A 414 8.39 15.63 -12.34
CA PHE A 414 8.68 16.97 -11.81
C PHE A 414 9.96 16.94 -10.98
N PHE A 415 10.58 18.11 -10.85
CA PHE A 415 11.71 18.32 -9.95
C PHE A 415 11.27 19.18 -8.76
N LEU A 416 11.71 18.82 -7.57
CA LEU A 416 11.54 19.60 -6.36
C LEU A 416 12.91 19.89 -5.76
N ASP A 417 13.29 21.16 -5.73
CA ASP A 417 14.57 21.58 -5.19
C ASP A 417 14.58 21.54 -3.65
N SER A 418 15.69 21.09 -3.07
CA SER A 418 15.85 21.00 -1.62
C SER A 418 15.70 22.35 -0.91
N THR A 419 16.07 23.45 -1.57
CA THR A 419 15.89 24.80 -1.01
C THR A 419 14.41 25.15 -0.80
N GLU A 420 13.53 24.77 -1.73
CA GLU A 420 12.08 24.98 -1.59
C GLU A 420 11.51 24.21 -0.38
N VAL A 421 12.02 23.01 -0.12
CA VAL A 421 11.60 22.19 1.02
C VAL A 421 12.02 22.82 2.35
N GLU A 422 13.27 23.29 2.45
CA GLU A 422 13.77 23.97 3.65
C GLU A 422 13.06 25.30 3.89
N GLU A 423 12.74 26.06 2.82
CA GLU A 423 11.96 27.29 2.94
C GLU A 423 10.56 27.02 3.50
N VAL A 424 9.86 26.00 3.00
CA VAL A 424 8.52 25.62 3.51
C VAL A 424 8.59 25.15 4.95
N LYS A 425 9.63 24.38 5.31
CA LYS A 425 9.85 23.90 6.67
C LYS A 425 9.96 25.07 7.65
N GLU A 426 10.78 26.07 7.35
CA GLU A 426 10.99 27.22 8.23
C GLU A 426 9.83 28.23 8.19
N ARG A 427 9.28 28.54 7.02
CA ARG A 427 8.30 29.64 6.86
C ARG A 427 6.86 29.22 7.01
N VAL A 428 6.53 27.96 6.75
CA VAL A 428 5.16 27.44 6.79
C VAL A 428 4.98 26.52 7.98
N ILE A 429 5.73 25.42 8.04
CA ILE A 429 5.49 24.37 9.03
C ILE A 429 5.81 24.86 10.44
N LYS A 430 6.97 25.50 10.63
CA LYS A 430 7.42 26.00 11.93
C LYS A 430 6.54 27.15 12.43
N VAL A 431 6.29 28.15 11.59
CA VAL A 431 5.43 29.31 11.93
C VAL A 431 4.03 28.86 12.34
N ARG A 432 3.40 27.94 11.59
CA ARG A 432 2.07 27.40 11.95
C ARG A 432 2.08 26.67 13.28
N SER A 433 3.14 25.88 13.52
CA SER A 433 3.30 25.15 14.77
C SER A 433 3.48 26.10 15.97
N GLU A 434 4.19 27.21 15.77
CA GLU A 434 4.39 28.25 16.79
C GLU A 434 3.10 29.04 17.05
N GLN A 435 2.36 29.42 16.00
CA GLN A 435 1.08 30.13 16.13
C GLN A 435 0.08 29.36 17.01
N ILE A 436 -0.08 28.05 16.79
CA ILE A 436 -0.96 27.21 17.61
C ILE A 436 -0.49 27.13 19.06
N ARG A 437 0.83 27.04 19.29
CA ARG A 437 1.39 27.03 20.65
C ARG A 437 1.12 28.35 21.37
N SER A 438 1.19 29.46 20.65
CA SER A 438 1.02 30.81 21.21
C SER A 438 -0.44 31.21 21.41
N SER A 439 -1.38 30.75 20.56
CA SER A 439 -2.78 31.15 20.65
C SER A 439 -3.55 30.42 21.74
N GLY A 440 -3.06 29.26 22.22
CA GLY A 440 -3.77 28.44 23.19
C GLY A 440 -5.11 27.88 22.67
N GLU A 441 -5.40 28.06 21.38
CA GLU A 441 -6.66 27.66 20.79
C GLU A 441 -6.69 26.15 20.59
N SER A 442 -7.69 25.50 21.21
CA SER A 442 -8.03 24.12 20.91
C SER A 442 -8.72 24.09 19.56
N ASN A 443 -7.99 23.72 18.50
CA ASN A 443 -8.62 23.40 17.22
C ASN A 443 -9.32 22.05 17.34
N TYR A 444 -10.56 22.01 16.84
CA TYR A 444 -11.38 20.81 16.78
C TYR A 444 -11.40 20.29 15.34
N PHE A 445 -11.20 18.99 15.15
CA PHE A 445 -11.08 18.40 13.81
C PHE A 445 -12.09 17.28 13.60
N LEU A 446 -12.77 17.26 12.46
CA LEU A 446 -13.55 16.10 12.02
C LEU A 446 -12.61 15.06 11.40
N ILE A 447 -12.37 13.96 12.12
CA ILE A 447 -11.61 12.81 11.64
C ILE A 447 -12.61 11.68 11.41
N ASN A 448 -12.52 11.01 10.25
CA ASN A 448 -13.34 9.82 10.01
C ASN A 448 -12.96 8.70 11.02
N ILE A 449 -13.95 8.04 11.63
CA ILE A 449 -13.75 7.00 12.67
C ILE A 449 -12.80 5.89 12.21
N TYR A 450 -12.87 5.48 10.95
CA TYR A 450 -11.98 4.45 10.37
C TYR A 450 -10.50 4.85 10.30
N THR A 451 -10.19 6.12 10.50
CA THR A 451 -8.82 6.68 10.53
C THR A 451 -8.25 6.70 11.95
N LEU A 452 -9.11 6.54 12.96
CA LEU A 452 -8.84 6.96 14.34
C LEU A 452 -8.49 5.80 15.28
N HIS A 453 -9.14 4.66 15.14
CA HIS A 453 -8.89 3.54 16.05
C HIS A 453 -7.51 2.89 15.92
N LEU A 454 -6.76 3.18 14.86
CA LEU A 454 -5.42 2.61 14.62
C LEU A 454 -4.25 3.54 15.00
N GLY A 455 -4.30 4.09 16.21
CA GLY A 455 -3.09 4.52 16.90
C GLY A 455 -2.94 6.02 17.09
N MET A 456 -2.32 6.35 18.22
CA MET A 456 -1.96 7.70 18.66
C MET A 456 -1.34 8.51 17.52
N ILE A 457 -1.74 9.78 17.40
CA ILE A 457 -1.02 10.71 16.53
C ILE A 457 0.37 10.92 17.16
N ASN A 458 1.40 10.35 16.55
CA ASN A 458 2.76 10.46 17.05
C ASN A 458 3.23 11.93 16.98
N GLY A 459 3.74 12.44 18.11
CA GLY A 459 4.16 13.84 18.27
C GLY A 459 3.49 14.58 19.43
N THR A 460 2.46 13.98 20.03
CA THR A 460 1.89 14.41 21.33
C THR A 460 2.28 13.40 22.40
N ARG A 461 2.68 13.88 23.59
CA ARG A 461 2.78 13.02 24.79
C ARG A 461 1.41 12.89 25.51
N ASN A 462 0.36 13.48 24.95
CA ASN A 462 -0.95 13.60 25.58
C ASN A 462 -1.95 12.65 24.93
N LYS A 463 -2.85 12.08 25.74
CA LYS A 463 -4.08 11.45 25.25
C LYS A 463 -4.88 12.51 24.50
N HIS A 464 -5.15 12.25 23.22
CA HIS A 464 -6.08 13.07 22.44
C HIS A 464 -7.50 12.79 22.92
N GLU A 465 -8.28 13.84 23.17
CA GLU A 465 -9.71 13.70 23.42
C GLU A 465 -10.44 13.62 22.07
N PHE A 466 -11.26 12.58 21.95
CA PHE A 466 -12.00 12.22 20.75
C PHE A 466 -13.48 12.21 21.11
N GLN A 467 -14.25 13.15 20.58
CA GLN A 467 -15.71 13.20 20.78
C GLN A 467 -16.42 12.70 19.53
N PRO A 468 -17.22 11.62 19.59
CA PRO A 468 -18.00 11.17 18.43
C PRO A 468 -18.99 12.27 18.02
N ILE A 469 -19.04 12.58 16.72
CA ILE A 469 -20.04 13.49 16.15
C ILE A 469 -21.15 12.71 15.44
N ASN A 470 -20.79 11.61 14.78
CA ASN A 470 -21.72 10.63 14.23
C ASN A 470 -21.01 9.28 14.05
N ASN A 471 -21.73 8.26 13.57
CA ASN A 471 -21.21 6.89 13.38
C ASN A 471 -19.94 6.78 12.53
N ASN A 472 -19.58 7.81 11.76
CA ASN A 472 -18.38 7.81 10.92
C ASN A 472 -17.42 8.98 11.18
N THR A 473 -17.66 9.83 12.18
CA THR A 473 -16.90 11.09 12.38
C THR A 473 -16.64 11.37 13.84
N VAL A 474 -15.41 11.75 14.17
CA VAL A 474 -14.97 12.12 15.52
C VAL A 474 -14.33 13.48 15.51
N GLN A 475 -14.68 14.29 16.49
CA GLN A 475 -14.02 15.53 16.84
C GLN A 475 -12.73 15.22 17.62
N CYS A 476 -11.56 15.48 17.05
CA CYS A 476 -10.30 15.42 17.79
C CYS A 476 -10.00 16.77 18.42
N ARG A 477 -9.59 16.78 19.69
CA ARG A 477 -8.99 17.94 20.36
C ARG A 477 -7.47 17.78 20.41
N LEU A 478 -6.73 18.68 19.78
CA LEU A 478 -5.29 18.78 19.99
C LEU A 478 -5.04 19.55 21.29
N THR A 479 -4.56 18.87 22.33
CA THR A 479 -4.12 19.53 23.56
C THR A 479 -2.64 19.92 23.44
N SER A 480 -2.31 21.16 23.75
CA SER A 480 -0.91 21.58 23.96
C SER A 480 -0.35 20.89 25.20
N ARG A 481 0.99 20.78 25.30
CA ARG A 481 1.65 20.30 26.53
C ARG A 481 1.17 21.16 27.70
N SER A 482 0.52 20.56 28.70
CA SER A 482 0.56 21.15 30.04
C SER A 482 2.03 21.11 30.47
N THR A 483 2.55 22.26 30.87
CA THR A 483 3.90 22.47 31.41
C THR A 483 4.30 21.42 32.44
#